data_AF-A0A1V6SRI8-F1
#
_entry.id   AF-A0A1V6SRI8-F1
#
_cell.length_a   1.000
_cell.length_b   1.000
_cell.length_c   1.000
_cell.angle_alpha   90.00
_cell.angle_beta   90.00
_cell.angle_gamma   90.00
#
_symmetry.space_group_name_H-M   'P 1'
#
loop_
_entity.id
_entity.type
_entity.pdbx_description
1 polymer ?
#
loop_
_entity_poly.entity_id
_entity_poly.type
_entity_poly.pdbx_seq_one_letter_code
_entity_poly.pdbx_strand_id
1 'polypeptide(L)'
;MSIQTSVLVPSSWQHSSQDTSSRISPLIEGLLRQEQRSKHHQGQLESRIYNDAMEFQRSRAHNLQLQRTVGELQYHKVQMEASLAHMAETCRIMARNLELERAKVHGLDSRLNEVYPSIEGFLRDLSPTESKDPTSKDEGANGHLLLENQRQQELIVSLQSTLQVREETIQGLKLQLEQTVQDVRLSSFGQSRPYSFKLDESKDESSEESYLEIIT
;
A
#
# COMPACT_ATOMS: atom_id res chain seq x y z
N MET A 1 -24.08 2.43 -134.80
CA MET A 1 -25.23 3.36 -134.72
C MET A 1 -25.48 3.65 -133.26
N SER A 2 -25.07 4.83 -132.79
CA SER A 2 -25.16 5.23 -131.38
C SER A 2 -26.38 6.10 -131.18
N ILE A 3 -27.30 5.67 -130.32
CA ILE A 3 -28.48 6.45 -129.93
C ILE A 3 -28.07 7.35 -128.76
N GLN A 4 -27.92 8.65 -129.03
CA GLN A 4 -27.80 9.69 -128.01
C GLN A 4 -29.20 10.05 -127.50
N THR A 5 -29.57 9.54 -126.33
CA THR A 5 -30.75 10.01 -125.58
C THR A 5 -30.40 11.28 -124.82
N SER A 6 -30.66 12.43 -125.43
CA SER A 6 -30.59 13.73 -124.76
C SER A 6 -31.85 13.92 -123.90
N VAL A 7 -31.72 13.70 -122.59
CA VAL A 7 -32.77 14.05 -121.63
C VAL A 7 -32.74 15.56 -121.43
N LEU A 8 -33.65 16.27 -122.08
CA LEU A 8 -33.93 17.69 -121.84
C LEU A 8 -34.54 17.84 -120.44
N VAL A 9 -33.72 18.27 -119.49
CA VAL A 9 -34.18 18.71 -118.17
C VAL A 9 -34.86 20.08 -118.33
N PRO A 10 -36.12 20.27 -117.90
CA PRO A 10 -36.82 21.54 -118.02
C PRO A 10 -36.13 22.66 -117.25
N SER A 11 -35.81 23.77 -117.92
CA SER A 11 -35.14 24.97 -117.36
C SER A 11 -35.92 25.69 -116.25
N SER A 12 -37.17 25.32 -116.00
CA SER A 12 -38.02 25.87 -114.93
C SER A 12 -37.61 25.42 -113.52
N TRP A 13 -36.70 24.45 -113.37
CA TRP A 13 -36.19 24.00 -112.07
C TRP A 13 -34.88 24.69 -111.64
N GLN A 14 -34.25 25.48 -112.52
CA GLN A 14 -32.99 26.16 -112.20
C GLN A 14 -33.20 27.48 -111.42
N HIS A 15 -34.31 28.19 -111.63
CA HIS A 15 -34.59 29.44 -110.91
C HIS A 15 -35.15 29.24 -109.50
N SER A 16 -35.80 28.10 -109.21
CA SER A 16 -36.26 27.76 -107.85
C SER A 16 -35.12 27.33 -106.92
N SER A 17 -33.96 26.96 -107.45
CA SER A 17 -32.81 26.48 -106.67
C SER A 17 -31.92 27.62 -106.14
N GLN A 18 -31.98 28.80 -106.76
CA GLN A 18 -31.13 29.94 -106.42
C GLN A 18 -31.70 30.75 -105.23
N ASP A 19 -33.02 30.87 -105.15
CA ASP A 19 -33.72 31.51 -104.01
C ASP A 19 -33.73 30.67 -102.73
N THR A 20 -33.73 29.34 -102.86
CA THR A 20 -33.59 28.45 -101.71
C THR A 20 -32.16 28.49 -101.17
N SER A 21 -31.17 28.51 -102.06
CA SER A 21 -29.75 28.65 -101.69
C SER A 21 -29.46 29.94 -100.91
N SER A 22 -30.01 31.09 -101.34
CA SER A 22 -29.77 32.38 -100.65
C SER A 22 -30.41 32.47 -99.26
N ARG A 23 -31.50 31.73 -99.02
CA ARG A 23 -32.19 31.65 -97.71
C ARG A 23 -31.57 30.61 -96.77
N ILE A 24 -30.90 29.59 -97.30
CA ILE A 24 -30.28 28.52 -96.51
C ILE A 24 -28.98 29.00 -95.83
N SER A 25 -28.15 29.78 -96.52
CA SER A 25 -26.89 30.31 -95.96
C SER A 25 -27.04 31.06 -94.62
N PRO A 26 -27.94 32.05 -94.45
CA PRO A 26 -28.09 32.75 -93.17
C PRO A 26 -28.63 31.86 -92.04
N LEU A 27 -29.43 30.84 -92.37
CA LEU A 27 -29.90 29.86 -91.39
C LEU A 27 -28.74 28.99 -90.87
N ILE A 28 -27.86 28.52 -91.77
CA ILE A 28 -26.66 27.76 -91.41
C ILE A 28 -25.73 28.61 -90.53
N GLU A 29 -25.49 29.86 -90.90
CA GLU A 29 -24.68 30.77 -90.08
C GLU A 29 -25.28 31.02 -88.69
N GLY A 30 -26.61 31.16 -88.62
CA GLY A 30 -27.34 31.29 -87.36
C GLY A 30 -27.16 30.06 -86.45
N LEU A 31 -27.30 28.86 -87.02
CA LEU A 31 -27.09 27.60 -86.31
C LEU A 31 -25.64 27.44 -85.83
N LEU A 32 -24.65 27.77 -86.67
CA LEU A 32 -23.23 27.70 -86.29
C LEU A 32 -22.90 28.66 -85.13
N ARG A 33 -23.42 29.90 -85.19
CA ARG A 33 -23.25 30.86 -84.08
C ARG A 33 -23.93 30.38 -82.80
N GLN A 34 -25.11 29.79 -82.91
CA GLN A 34 -25.81 29.21 -81.77
C GLN A 34 -25.03 28.04 -81.17
N GLU A 35 -24.52 27.12 -81.99
CA GLU A 35 -23.70 26.00 -81.54
C GLU A 35 -22.44 26.50 -80.83
N GLN A 36 -21.76 27.50 -81.38
CA GLN A 36 -20.57 28.09 -80.77
C GLN A 36 -20.88 28.70 -79.39
N ARG A 37 -21.98 29.44 -79.25
CA ARG A 37 -22.43 29.98 -77.96
C ARG A 37 -22.79 28.87 -76.98
N SER A 38 -23.47 27.82 -77.44
CA SER A 38 -23.83 26.67 -76.64
C SER A 38 -22.58 25.97 -76.09
N LYS A 39 -21.58 25.70 -76.94
CA LYS A 39 -20.29 25.12 -76.51
C LYS A 39 -19.56 26.00 -75.52
N HIS A 40 -19.55 27.32 -75.74
CA HIS A 40 -18.92 28.24 -74.79
C HIS A 40 -19.62 28.20 -73.42
N HIS A 41 -20.95 28.24 -73.41
CA HIS A 41 -21.73 28.15 -72.17
C HIS A 41 -21.54 26.80 -71.47
N GLN A 42 -21.53 25.70 -72.23
CA GLN A 42 -21.23 24.37 -71.71
C GLN A 42 -19.87 24.34 -71.01
N GLY A 43 -18.81 24.87 -71.65
CA GLY A 43 -17.48 24.93 -71.04
C GLY A 43 -17.45 25.75 -69.75
N GLN A 44 -18.21 26.86 -69.68
CA GLN A 44 -18.35 27.63 -68.44
C GLN A 44 -19.04 26.83 -67.34
N LEU A 45 -20.10 26.08 -67.65
CA LEU A 45 -20.79 25.24 -66.69
C LEU A 45 -19.89 24.10 -66.19
N GLU A 46 -19.17 23.43 -67.09
CA GLU A 46 -18.21 22.38 -66.73
C GLU A 46 -17.12 22.91 -65.80
N SER A 47 -16.55 24.08 -66.10
CA SER A 47 -15.56 24.73 -65.24
C SER A 47 -16.12 25.08 -63.86
N ARG A 48 -17.35 25.60 -63.79
CA ARG A 48 -18.02 25.90 -62.52
C ARG A 48 -18.28 24.63 -61.71
N ILE A 49 -18.85 23.58 -62.33
CA ILE A 49 -19.09 22.29 -61.68
C ILE A 49 -17.80 21.71 -61.13
N TYR A 50 -16.71 21.80 -61.90
CA TYR A 50 -15.40 21.33 -61.45
C TYR A 50 -14.88 22.12 -60.24
N ASN A 51 -14.95 23.45 -60.28
CA ASN A 51 -14.52 24.29 -59.17
C ASN A 51 -15.35 24.03 -57.90
N ASP A 52 -16.68 23.97 -58.03
CA ASP A 52 -17.59 23.68 -56.93
C ASP A 52 -17.26 22.29 -56.34
N ALA A 53 -17.05 21.27 -57.18
CA ALA A 53 -16.68 19.93 -56.73
C ALA A 53 -15.39 19.92 -55.90
N MET A 54 -14.37 20.68 -56.33
CA MET A 54 -13.12 20.83 -55.59
C MET A 54 -13.31 21.53 -54.25
N GLU A 55 -14.14 22.58 -54.19
CA GLU A 55 -14.47 23.27 -52.95
C GLU A 55 -15.24 22.37 -51.98
N PHE A 56 -16.23 21.62 -52.47
CA PHE A 56 -16.95 20.64 -51.68
C PHE A 56 -16.01 19.57 -51.12
N GLN A 57 -15.07 19.07 -51.91
CA GLN A 57 -14.09 18.09 -51.45
C GLN A 57 -13.19 18.66 -50.34
N ARG A 58 -12.73 19.89 -50.48
CA ARG A 58 -11.93 20.58 -49.45
C ARG A 58 -12.73 20.79 -48.17
N SER A 59 -13.96 21.26 -48.27
CA SER A 59 -14.87 21.45 -47.14
C SER A 59 -15.15 20.15 -46.41
N ARG A 60 -15.41 19.06 -47.16
CA ARG A 60 -15.60 17.72 -46.61
C ARG A 60 -14.37 17.22 -45.85
N ALA A 61 -13.18 17.39 -46.41
CA ALA A 61 -11.93 17.01 -45.76
C ALA A 61 -11.73 17.76 -44.43
N HIS A 62 -11.98 19.08 -44.43
CA HIS A 62 -11.92 19.90 -43.23
C HIS A 62 -12.97 19.47 -42.18
N ASN A 63 -14.20 19.17 -42.59
CA ASN A 63 -15.24 18.69 -41.68
C ASN A 63 -14.86 17.35 -41.03
N LEU A 64 -14.28 16.41 -41.79
CA LEU A 64 -13.76 15.15 -41.25
C LEU A 64 -12.64 15.37 -40.23
N GLN A 65 -11.74 16.34 -40.48
CA GLN A 65 -10.70 16.70 -39.52
C GLN A 65 -11.30 17.25 -38.23
N LEU A 66 -12.25 18.19 -38.33
CA LEU A 66 -12.94 18.74 -37.16
C LEU A 66 -13.68 17.66 -36.36
N GLN A 67 -14.36 16.73 -37.02
CA GLN A 67 -15.03 15.61 -36.35
C GLN A 67 -14.05 14.76 -35.53
N ARG A 68 -12.86 14.48 -36.06
CA ARG A 68 -11.80 13.76 -35.34
C ARG A 68 -11.34 14.54 -34.11
N THR A 69 -11.03 15.83 -34.28
CA THR A 69 -10.59 16.68 -33.17
C THR A 69 -11.67 16.80 -32.08
N VAL A 70 -12.94 16.94 -32.46
CA VAL A 70 -14.06 16.95 -31.50
C VAL A 70 -14.15 15.62 -30.75
N GLY A 71 -13.98 14.49 -31.44
CA GLY A 71 -13.95 13.17 -30.81
C GLY A 71 -12.81 13.03 -29.80
N GLU A 72 -11.60 13.46 -30.15
CA GLU A 72 -10.43 13.47 -29.25
C GLU A 72 -10.66 14.35 -28.01
N LEU A 73 -11.19 15.56 -28.20
CA LEU A 73 -11.52 16.47 -27.10
C LEU A 73 -12.60 15.89 -26.19
N GLN A 74 -13.63 15.25 -26.76
CA GLN A 74 -14.68 14.62 -25.99
C GLN A 74 -14.16 13.43 -25.18
N TYR A 75 -13.27 12.61 -25.76
CA TYR A 75 -12.60 11.54 -25.06
C TYR A 75 -11.77 12.06 -23.87
N HIS A 76 -10.94 13.08 -24.09
CA HIS A 76 -10.14 13.68 -23.02
C HIS A 76 -11.00 14.32 -21.94
N LYS A 77 -12.10 14.98 -22.30
CA LYS A 77 -13.06 15.51 -21.33
C LYS A 77 -13.57 14.40 -20.40
N VAL A 78 -14.06 13.29 -20.96
CA VAL A 78 -14.57 12.16 -20.18
C VAL A 78 -13.48 11.58 -19.27
N GLN A 79 -12.24 11.46 -19.77
CA GLN A 79 -11.11 10.99 -18.99
C GLN A 79 -10.81 11.90 -17.79
N MET A 80 -10.81 13.22 -17.99
CA MET A 80 -10.60 14.18 -16.90
C MET A 80 -11.75 14.18 -15.89
N GLU A 81 -13.01 14.09 -16.35
CA GLU A 81 -14.18 13.99 -15.48
C GLU A 81 -14.09 12.75 -14.57
N ALA A 82 -13.70 11.60 -15.13
CA ALA A 82 -13.48 10.38 -14.35
C ALA A 82 -12.35 10.52 -13.33
N SER A 83 -11.22 11.13 -13.73
CA SER A 83 -10.10 11.40 -12.81
C SER A 83 -10.50 12.34 -11.67
N LEU A 84 -11.24 13.41 -11.98
CA LEU A 84 -11.74 14.35 -10.98
C LEU A 84 -12.69 13.68 -10.00
N ALA A 85 -13.62 12.85 -10.48
CA ALA A 85 -14.53 12.09 -9.64
C ALA A 85 -13.77 11.14 -8.69
N HIS A 86 -12.74 10.46 -9.19
CA HIS A 86 -11.90 9.59 -8.38
C HIS A 86 -11.12 10.35 -7.28
N MET A 87 -10.52 11.49 -7.64
CA MET A 87 -9.83 12.35 -6.66
C MET A 87 -10.80 12.89 -5.61
N ALA A 88 -11.99 13.34 -6.01
CA ALA A 88 -13.01 13.82 -5.08
C ALA A 88 -13.42 12.74 -4.06
N GLU A 89 -13.61 11.50 -4.52
CA GLU A 89 -13.91 10.38 -3.64
C GLU A 89 -12.74 10.06 -2.69
N THR A 90 -11.51 10.12 -3.19
CA THR A 90 -10.30 9.93 -2.37
C THR A 90 -10.21 10.99 -1.28
N CYS A 91 -10.43 12.27 -1.61
CA CYS A 91 -10.48 13.35 -0.63
C CYS A 91 -11.58 13.13 0.42
N ARG A 92 -12.76 12.65 0.01
CA ARG A 92 -13.87 12.34 0.92
C ARG A 92 -13.49 11.23 1.91
N ILE A 93 -12.84 10.17 1.43
CA ILE A 93 -12.35 9.07 2.26
C ILE A 93 -11.28 9.59 3.25
N MET A 94 -10.31 10.37 2.77
CA MET A 94 -9.27 10.95 3.61
C MET A 94 -9.85 11.87 4.70
N ALA A 95 -10.84 12.70 4.35
CA ALA A 95 -11.51 13.58 5.31
C ALA A 95 -12.21 12.78 6.41
N ARG A 96 -12.92 11.69 6.05
CA ARG A 96 -13.54 10.78 7.02
C ARG A 96 -12.51 10.11 7.92
N ASN A 97 -11.40 9.63 7.36
CA ASN A 97 -10.34 9.00 8.16
C ASN A 97 -9.70 10.01 9.13
N LEU A 98 -9.47 11.24 8.69
CA LEU A 98 -8.96 12.31 9.55
C LEU A 98 -9.91 12.62 10.70
N GLU A 99 -11.22 12.64 10.45
CA GLU A 99 -12.22 12.83 11.50
C GLU A 99 -12.22 11.68 12.53
N LEU A 100 -12.11 10.44 12.07
CA LEU A 100 -11.97 9.27 12.94
C LEU A 100 -10.70 9.34 13.79
N GLU A 101 -9.55 9.72 13.22
CA GLU A 101 -8.31 9.89 13.98
C GLU A 101 -8.41 11.04 14.99
N ARG A 102 -9.04 12.16 14.63
CA ARG A 102 -9.30 13.25 15.58
C ARG A 102 -10.16 12.79 16.76
N ALA A 103 -11.20 12.00 16.49
CA ALA A 103 -12.04 11.43 17.55
C ALA A 103 -11.25 10.49 18.46
N LYS A 104 -10.37 9.65 17.91
CA LYS A 104 -9.47 8.78 18.70
C LYS A 104 -8.52 9.60 19.56
N VAL A 105 -7.86 10.61 19.00
CA VAL A 105 -6.95 11.51 19.73
C VAL A 105 -7.68 12.19 20.87
N HIS A 106 -8.87 12.74 20.61
CA HIS A 106 -9.67 13.39 21.65
C HIS A 106 -10.08 12.42 22.78
N GLY A 107 -10.44 11.18 22.43
CA GLY A 107 -10.72 10.14 23.42
C GLY A 107 -9.50 9.73 24.24
N LEU A 108 -8.32 9.63 23.63
CA LEU A 108 -7.06 9.37 24.35
C LEU A 108 -6.67 10.53 25.26
N ASP A 109 -6.80 11.77 24.78
CA ASP A 109 -6.51 12.98 25.54
C ASP A 109 -7.45 13.10 26.76
N SER A 110 -8.73 12.79 26.59
CA SER A 110 -9.70 12.75 27.70
C SER A 110 -9.29 11.71 28.75
N ARG A 111 -8.94 10.48 28.34
CA ARG A 111 -8.47 9.43 29.25
C ARG A 111 -7.16 9.81 29.94
N LEU A 112 -6.25 10.48 29.24
CA LEU A 112 -5.01 10.97 29.84
C LEU A 112 -5.33 11.99 30.93
N ASN A 113 -6.22 12.94 30.65
CA ASN A 113 -6.66 13.95 31.63
C ASN A 113 -7.39 13.34 32.84
N GLU A 114 -8.07 12.20 32.68
CA GLU A 114 -8.68 11.45 33.79
C GLU A 114 -7.65 10.72 34.66
N VAL A 115 -6.64 10.11 34.04
CA VAL A 115 -5.66 9.25 34.75
C VAL A 115 -4.49 10.06 35.33
N TYR A 116 -4.07 11.13 34.65
CA TYR A 116 -2.91 11.94 35.02
C TYR A 116 -2.97 12.48 36.47
N PRO A 117 -4.10 13.04 36.96
CA PRO A 117 -4.20 13.52 38.33
C PRO A 117 -4.04 12.40 39.37
N SER A 118 -4.55 11.20 39.07
CA SER A 118 -4.40 10.03 39.94
C SER A 118 -2.93 9.62 40.04
N ILE A 119 -2.23 9.56 38.90
CA ILE A 119 -0.78 9.27 38.86
C ILE A 119 0.00 10.35 39.62
N GLU A 120 -0.31 11.64 39.40
CA GLU A 120 0.34 12.74 40.10
C GLU A 120 0.10 12.67 41.62
N GLY A 121 -1.11 12.29 42.05
CA GLY A 121 -1.44 12.02 43.44
C GLY A 121 -0.58 10.90 44.05
N PHE A 122 -0.52 9.75 43.40
CA PHE A 122 0.32 8.63 43.86
C PHE A 122 1.80 9.01 43.93
N LEU A 123 2.32 9.74 42.94
CA LEU A 123 3.71 10.19 42.95
C LEU A 123 3.98 11.19 44.08
N ARG A 124 3.01 12.05 44.41
CA ARG A 124 3.11 13.00 45.52
C ARG A 124 3.09 12.29 46.87
N ASP A 125 2.28 11.24 47.03
CA ASP A 125 2.22 10.42 48.25
C ASP A 125 3.51 9.59 48.45
N LEU A 126 4.12 9.14 47.36
CA LEU A 126 5.40 8.39 47.38
C LEU A 126 6.62 9.30 47.50
N SER A 127 6.51 10.56 47.09
CA SER A 127 7.55 11.56 47.29
C SER A 127 7.68 11.81 48.79
N PRO A 128 8.84 11.54 49.41
CA PRO A 128 9.07 11.97 50.79
C PRO A 128 8.99 13.49 50.77
N THR A 129 7.85 14.01 51.18
CA THR A 129 7.68 15.44 51.28
C THR A 129 8.71 15.87 52.33
N GLU A 130 9.62 16.76 51.96
CA GLU A 130 10.45 17.53 52.90
C GLU A 130 9.56 18.46 53.77
N SER A 131 8.45 17.93 54.29
CA SER A 131 7.62 18.58 55.28
C SER A 131 8.43 18.60 56.56
N LYS A 132 8.92 19.79 56.87
CA LYS A 132 9.48 20.22 58.15
C LYS A 132 8.50 20.04 59.33
N ASP A 133 8.07 18.81 59.61
CA ASP A 133 7.44 18.48 60.89
C ASP A 133 7.81 17.04 61.32
N PRO A 134 8.74 16.88 62.28
CA PRO A 134 9.23 15.59 62.73
C PRO A 134 8.26 14.96 63.75
N THR A 135 7.03 14.66 63.34
CA THR A 135 6.02 14.09 64.27
C THR A 135 5.12 13.00 63.69
N SER A 136 5.49 12.33 62.60
CA SER A 136 4.86 11.04 62.26
C SER A 136 5.71 9.90 62.78
N LYS A 137 5.16 9.13 63.71
CA LYS A 137 5.74 7.93 64.34
C LYS A 137 6.10 6.79 63.35
N ASP A 138 5.98 7.03 62.05
CA ASP A 138 6.12 6.02 61.00
C ASP A 138 7.53 6.01 60.35
N GLU A 139 8.27 7.12 60.42
CA GLU A 139 9.71 7.11 60.11
C GLU A 139 10.50 6.23 61.08
N GLY A 140 10.03 6.15 62.34
CA GLY A 140 10.59 5.25 63.35
C GLY A 140 10.33 3.78 63.03
N ALA A 141 9.20 3.43 62.41
CA ALA A 141 8.86 2.06 62.05
C ALA A 141 9.69 1.56 60.87
N ASN A 142 9.81 2.37 59.80
CA ASN A 142 10.68 2.04 58.67
C ASN A 142 12.16 2.05 59.05
N GLY A 143 12.61 3.00 59.89
CA GLY A 143 13.97 2.99 60.44
C GLY A 143 14.25 1.76 61.30
N HIS A 144 13.29 1.34 62.13
CA HIS A 144 13.41 0.10 62.92
C HIS A 144 13.46 -1.14 62.04
N LEU A 145 12.63 -1.22 61.00
CA LEU A 145 12.63 -2.35 60.06
C LEU A 145 13.95 -2.43 59.29
N LEU A 146 14.52 -1.30 58.88
CA LEU A 146 15.81 -1.26 58.18
C LEU A 146 16.96 -1.71 59.10
N LEU A 147 16.99 -1.23 60.33
CA LEU A 147 17.98 -1.64 61.34
C LEU A 147 17.85 -3.11 61.74
N GLU A 148 16.62 -3.59 61.92
CA GLU A 148 16.37 -4.99 62.24
C GLU A 148 16.72 -5.90 61.06
N ASN A 149 16.44 -5.49 59.83
CA ASN A 149 16.86 -6.22 58.63
C ASN A 149 18.39 -6.30 58.53
N GLN A 150 19.09 -5.20 58.81
CA GLN A 150 20.56 -5.18 58.85
C GLN A 150 21.11 -6.11 59.96
N ARG A 151 20.52 -6.06 61.16
CA ARG A 151 20.87 -6.96 62.27
C ARG A 151 20.65 -8.43 61.91
N GLN A 152 19.56 -8.75 61.22
CA GLN A 152 19.27 -10.09 60.73
C GLN A 152 20.28 -10.53 59.68
N GLN A 153 20.68 -9.64 58.77
CA GLN A 153 21.71 -9.91 57.76
C GLN A 153 23.06 -10.26 58.42
N GLU A 154 23.49 -9.48 59.41
CA GLU A 154 24.72 -9.73 60.18
C GLU A 154 24.66 -11.07 60.92
N LEU A 155 23.52 -11.38 61.55
CA LEU A 155 23.31 -12.66 62.23
C LEU A 155 23.38 -13.84 61.25
N ILE A 156 22.76 -13.72 60.07
CA ILE A 156 22.81 -14.75 59.03
C ILE A 156 24.26 -15.03 58.62
N VAL A 157 25.06 -13.97 58.38
CA VAL A 157 26.48 -14.12 58.03
C VAL A 157 27.26 -14.82 59.15
N SER A 158 27.04 -14.44 60.41
CA SER A 158 27.70 -15.08 61.56
C SER A 158 27.32 -16.56 61.69
N LEU A 159 26.05 -16.90 61.47
CA LEU A 159 25.58 -18.29 61.53
C LEU A 159 26.15 -19.12 60.38
N GLN A 160 26.19 -18.57 59.16
CA GLN A 160 26.79 -19.22 58.00
C GLN A 160 28.28 -19.53 58.23
N SER A 161 29.04 -18.56 58.75
CA SER A 161 30.45 -18.77 59.11
C SER A 161 30.62 -19.87 60.17
N THR A 162 29.77 -19.86 61.21
CA THR A 162 29.81 -20.88 62.26
C THR A 162 29.49 -22.27 61.71
N LEU A 163 28.50 -22.37 60.82
CA LEU A 163 28.11 -23.62 60.17
C LEU A 163 29.27 -24.15 59.31
N GLN A 164 29.90 -23.28 58.51
CA GLN A 164 31.06 -23.64 57.70
C GLN A 164 32.21 -24.21 58.55
N VAL A 165 32.57 -23.55 59.65
CA VAL A 165 33.63 -24.06 60.54
C VAL A 165 33.27 -25.42 61.14
N ARG A 166 31.99 -25.64 61.50
CA ARG A 166 31.54 -26.94 61.99
C ARG A 166 31.58 -28.01 60.90
N GLU A 167 31.19 -27.67 59.68
CA GLU A 167 31.25 -28.56 58.52
C GLU A 167 32.70 -28.99 58.24
N GLU A 168 33.63 -28.04 58.21
CA GLU A 168 35.08 -28.30 58.06
C GLU A 168 35.61 -29.18 59.19
N THR A 169 35.18 -28.93 60.43
CA THR A 169 35.57 -29.77 61.59
C THR A 169 35.03 -31.20 61.45
N ILE A 170 33.77 -31.37 61.04
CA ILE A 170 33.16 -32.69 60.81
C ILE A 170 33.88 -33.42 59.67
N GLN A 171 34.17 -32.73 58.57
CA GLN A 171 34.93 -33.32 57.46
C GLN A 171 36.34 -33.72 57.90
N GLY A 172 37.02 -32.88 58.69
CA GLY A 172 38.31 -33.19 59.28
C GLY A 172 38.26 -34.43 60.20
N LEU A 173 37.26 -34.52 61.07
CA LEU A 173 37.04 -35.68 61.93
C LEU A 173 36.71 -36.94 61.14
N LYS A 174 35.89 -36.83 60.07
CA LYS A 174 35.60 -37.95 59.16
C LYS A 174 36.87 -38.44 58.46
N LEU A 175 37.70 -37.54 57.95
CA LEU A 175 38.99 -37.89 57.33
C LEU A 175 39.94 -38.55 58.33
N GLN A 176 40.04 -38.03 59.56
CA GLN A 176 40.84 -38.64 60.62
C GLN A 176 40.31 -40.03 61.00
N LEU A 177 38.99 -40.21 61.06
CA LEU A 177 38.37 -41.51 61.31
C LEU A 177 38.67 -42.50 60.17
N GLU A 178 38.57 -42.07 58.92
CA GLU A 178 38.90 -42.90 57.75
C GLU A 178 40.39 -43.29 57.73
N GLN A 179 41.28 -42.36 58.05
CA GLN A 179 42.72 -42.62 58.18
C GLN A 179 43.02 -43.59 59.31
N THR A 180 42.46 -43.40 60.50
CA THR A 180 42.66 -44.33 61.63
C THR A 180 42.07 -45.72 61.34
N VAL A 181 40.94 -45.81 60.66
CA VAL A 181 40.37 -47.10 60.20
C VAL A 181 41.27 -47.76 59.15
N GLN A 182 41.88 -47.00 58.23
CA GLN A 182 42.86 -47.52 57.28
C GLN A 182 44.15 -47.96 57.98
N ASP A 183 44.67 -47.19 58.93
CA ASP A 183 45.86 -47.53 59.72
C ASP A 183 45.63 -48.77 60.58
N VAL A 184 44.45 -48.92 61.17
CA VAL A 184 44.03 -50.14 61.89
C VAL A 184 43.91 -51.32 60.93
N ARG A 185 43.37 -51.14 59.71
CA ARG A 185 43.32 -52.21 58.69
C ARG A 185 44.70 -52.62 58.16
N LEU A 186 45.63 -51.67 58.02
CA LEU A 186 47.01 -51.94 57.57
C LEU A 186 47.84 -52.58 58.69
N SER A 187 47.59 -52.24 59.95
CA SER A 187 48.21 -52.91 61.12
C SER A 187 47.55 -54.25 61.47
N SER A 188 46.32 -54.54 61.01
CA SER A 188 45.66 -55.84 61.20
C SER A 188 45.93 -56.86 60.08
N PHE A 189 46.79 -56.57 59.09
CA PHE A 189 47.27 -57.56 58.10
C PHE A 189 48.30 -58.56 58.66
N GLY A 190 48.35 -58.69 59.99
CA GLY A 190 49.12 -59.67 60.72
C GLY A 190 48.35 -60.31 61.88
N GLN A 191 47.03 -60.57 61.77
CA GLN A 191 46.36 -61.71 62.46
C GLN A 191 44.83 -61.72 62.20
N SER A 192 44.38 -62.80 61.54
CA SER A 192 43.13 -63.54 61.75
C SER A 192 41.75 -62.86 61.55
N ARG A 193 41.06 -63.33 60.49
CA ARG A 193 39.60 -63.38 60.23
C ARG A 193 38.79 -63.99 61.40
N PRO A 194 37.44 -64.10 61.30
CA PRO A 194 36.39 -63.20 60.77
C PRO A 194 35.23 -63.02 61.80
N TYR A 195 34.29 -62.09 61.64
CA TYR A 195 32.84 -62.35 61.84
C TYR A 195 31.98 -61.17 61.40
N SER A 196 30.83 -61.54 60.86
CA SER A 196 29.76 -60.72 60.29
C SER A 196 28.92 -59.99 61.33
N PHE A 197 28.46 -58.78 61.00
CA PHE A 197 27.16 -58.30 61.46
C PHE A 197 26.55 -57.34 60.43
N LYS A 198 25.34 -57.67 59.96
CA LYS A 198 24.45 -56.84 59.13
C LYS A 198 23.35 -56.30 60.05
N LEU A 199 22.93 -55.05 59.84
CA LEU A 199 21.58 -54.49 59.99
C LEU A 199 21.70 -53.05 59.45
N ASP A 200 21.14 -52.66 58.31
CA ASP A 200 19.73 -52.50 57.93
C ASP A 200 19.04 -51.40 58.73
N GLU A 201 18.88 -50.22 58.12
CA GLU A 201 17.82 -49.25 58.46
C GLU A 201 17.62 -48.23 57.32
N SER A 202 16.51 -48.45 56.60
CA SER A 202 15.53 -47.50 56.08
C SER A 202 15.99 -46.09 55.70
N LYS A 203 15.96 -45.82 54.39
CA LYS A 203 15.99 -44.48 53.81
C LYS A 203 14.57 -44.14 53.35
N ASP A 204 13.92 -43.26 54.10
CA ASP A 204 12.67 -42.60 53.71
C ASP A 204 12.95 -41.65 52.53
N GLU A 205 12.16 -41.80 51.48
CA GLU A 205 12.04 -40.88 50.36
C GLU A 205 10.97 -39.83 50.71
N SER A 206 11.33 -38.54 50.69
CA SER A 206 10.34 -37.46 50.62
C SER A 206 10.84 -36.31 49.77
N SER A 207 9.93 -35.82 48.92
CA SER A 207 9.85 -34.46 48.37
C SER A 207 10.79 -34.16 47.19
N GLU A 208 10.40 -33.55 46.06
CA GLU A 208 9.25 -32.66 45.76
C GLU A 208 8.79 -32.82 44.30
N GLU A 209 7.46 -32.76 44.11
CA GLU A 209 6.80 -32.54 42.84
C GLU A 209 7.02 -31.09 42.37
N SER A 210 7.52 -30.95 41.14
CA SER A 210 7.67 -29.68 40.43
C SER A 210 6.41 -29.39 39.60
N TYR A 211 5.62 -28.40 40.01
CA TYR A 211 4.53 -27.85 39.20
C TYR A 211 5.07 -26.73 38.30
N LEU A 212 5.10 -26.98 37.00
CA LEU A 212 5.22 -25.97 35.95
C LEU A 212 3.84 -25.78 35.31
N GLU A 213 3.17 -24.70 35.68
CA GLU A 213 1.96 -24.22 35.00
C GLU A 213 2.38 -23.18 33.95
N ILE A 214 2.31 -23.56 32.68
CA ILE A 214 2.49 -22.66 31.53
C ILE A 214 1.11 -22.07 31.23
N ILE A 215 0.97 -20.76 31.43
CA ILE A 215 -0.15 -19.97 30.92
C ILE A 215 0.01 -19.85 29.40
N THR A 216 -1.00 -20.27 28.65
CA THR A 216 -1.18 -19.95 27.22
C THR A 216 -2.42 -19.10 27.05
#